data_AF-A0A9E4ENZ5-F1
#
_entry.id   AF-A0A9E4ENZ5-F1
#
_cell.length_a   1.000
_cell.length_b   1.000
_cell.length_c   1.000
_cell.angle_alpha   90.00
_cell.angle_beta   90.00
_cell.angle_gamma   90.00
#
_symmetry.space_group_name_H-M   'P 1'
#
loop_
_entity.id
_entity.type
_entity.pdbx_description
1 polymer ?
#
loop_
_entity_poly.entity_id
_entity_poly.type
_entity_poly.pdbx_seq_one_letter_code
_entity_poly.pdbx_strand_id
1 'polypeptide(L)'
;MPTFPFSEKHLSQIPALQQLINMGYRYLSPDQAMVERGGRASNVLLENILRDQLKKINRIHYKGDLYLFSEENIQSAIQKIKNIQYDGLQKTNEVIY
;
A
#
# COMPACT_ATOMS: atom_id res chain seq x y z
N MET A 1 -21.89 31.26 21.21
CA MET A 1 -22.30 29.85 21.03
C MET A 1 -21.15 29.11 20.37
N PRO A 2 -20.62 28.02 20.92
CA PRO A 2 -19.58 27.26 20.23
C PRO A 2 -20.21 26.59 19.01
N THR A 3 -19.71 26.91 17.83
CA THR A 3 -20.11 26.27 16.57
C THR A 3 -19.56 24.85 16.57
N PHE A 4 -20.39 23.86 16.88
CA PHE A 4 -20.04 22.46 16.71
C PHE A 4 -19.71 22.20 15.23
N PRO A 5 -18.52 21.67 14.90
CA PRO A 5 -18.12 21.51 13.51
C PRO A 5 -18.82 20.30 12.89
N PHE A 6 -19.96 20.52 12.25
CA PHE A 6 -20.74 19.50 11.52
C PHE A 6 -20.11 19.04 10.19
N SER A 7 -18.81 19.27 9.97
CA SER A 7 -18.15 18.80 8.74
C SER A 7 -17.95 17.28 8.77
N GLU A 8 -18.10 16.62 7.62
CA GLU A 8 -17.81 15.19 7.42
C GLU A 8 -16.46 14.76 8.00
N LYS A 9 -15.45 15.64 7.90
CA LYS A 9 -14.12 15.43 8.46
C LYS A 9 -14.15 15.10 9.97
N HIS A 10 -14.89 15.88 10.74
CA HIS A 10 -14.96 15.75 12.20
C HIS A 10 -15.96 14.68 12.64
N LEU A 11 -17.03 14.50 11.87
CA LEU A 11 -18.07 13.52 12.19
C LEU A 11 -17.67 12.08 11.85
N SER A 12 -16.92 11.87 10.75
CA SER A 12 -16.67 10.53 10.20
C SER A 12 -15.21 10.24 9.94
N GLN A 13 -14.50 11.13 9.22
CA GLN A 13 -13.16 10.80 8.70
C GLN A 13 -12.11 10.70 9.81
N ILE A 14 -12.07 11.65 10.75
CA ILE A 14 -11.14 11.62 11.89
C ILE A 14 -11.42 10.41 12.81
N PRO A 15 -12.67 10.14 13.23
CA PRO A 15 -12.98 8.93 14.00
C PRO A 15 -12.57 7.64 13.29
N ALA A 16 -12.84 7.51 11.98
CA ALA A 16 -12.45 6.34 11.20
C ALA A 16 -10.92 6.18 11.14
N LEU A 17 -10.18 7.27 10.94
CA LEU A 17 -8.72 7.25 10.98
C LEU A 17 -8.18 6.81 12.35
N GLN A 18 -8.73 7.36 13.43
CA GLN A 18 -8.36 6.97 14.80
C GLN A 18 -8.61 5.47 15.04
N GLN A 19 -9.75 4.96 14.55
CA GLN A 19 -10.08 3.55 14.68
C GLN A 19 -9.07 2.66 13.95
N LEU A 20 -8.66 3.01 12.72
CA LEU A 20 -7.64 2.27 11.99
C LEU A 20 -6.29 2.30 12.73
N ILE A 21 -5.89 3.47 13.26
CA ILE A 21 -4.66 3.57 14.06
C ILE A 21 -4.72 2.63 15.28
N ASN A 22 -5.86 2.58 15.97
CA ASN A 22 -6.07 1.69 17.12
C ASN A 22 -6.03 0.20 16.75
N MET A 23 -6.38 -0.16 15.50
CA MET A 23 -6.25 -1.52 14.97
C MET A 23 -4.81 -1.87 14.53
N GLY A 24 -3.86 -0.94 14.66
CA GLY A 24 -2.45 -1.14 14.30
C GLY A 24 -2.09 -0.69 12.89
N TYR A 25 -3.00 -0.04 12.16
CA TYR A 25 -2.64 0.58 10.88
C TYR A 25 -1.72 1.78 11.12
N ARG A 26 -0.66 1.87 10.31
CA ARG A 26 0.25 3.01 10.34
C ARG A 26 -0.31 4.14 9.48
N TYR A 27 -0.60 5.27 10.11
CA TYR A 27 -0.96 6.48 9.39
C TYR A 27 0.24 7.03 8.61
N LEU A 28 -0.03 7.49 7.39
CA LEU A 28 0.88 8.30 6.59
C LEU A 28 0.22 9.64 6.32
N SER A 29 0.96 10.74 6.53
CA SER A 29 0.52 12.06 6.10
C SER A 29 0.44 12.13 4.56
N PRO A 30 -0.31 13.09 4.00
CA PRO A 30 -0.34 13.31 2.55
C PRO A 30 1.05 13.48 1.94
N ASP A 31 1.95 14.19 2.62
CA ASP A 31 3.32 14.42 2.16
C ASP A 31 4.15 13.13 2.19
N GLN A 32 4.02 12.33 3.24
CA GLN A 32 4.68 11.02 3.32
C GLN A 32 4.18 10.08 2.22
N ALA A 33 2.87 10.04 1.98
CA ALA A 33 2.29 9.25 0.90
C ALA A 33 2.76 9.74 -0.48
N MET A 34 2.93 11.06 -0.67
CA MET A 34 3.46 11.62 -1.91
C MET A 34 4.92 11.23 -2.14
N VAL A 35 5.74 11.26 -1.10
CA VAL A 35 7.14 10.78 -1.16
C VAL A 35 7.19 9.30 -1.53
N GLU A 36 6.35 8.47 -0.91
CA GLU A 36 6.26 7.03 -1.21
C GLU A 36 5.77 6.73 -2.65
N ARG A 37 5.00 7.65 -3.24
CA ARG A 37 4.60 7.62 -4.66
C ARG A 37 5.67 8.15 -5.62
N GLY A 38 6.85 8.51 -5.13
CA GLY A 38 7.92 9.11 -5.93
C GLY A 38 7.58 10.52 -6.43
N GLY A 39 6.78 11.28 -5.67
CA GLY A 39 6.40 12.64 -5.99
C GLY A 39 5.34 12.79 -7.09
N ARG A 40 4.73 11.69 -7.55
CA ARG A 40 3.73 11.71 -8.62
C ARG A 40 2.36 11.25 -8.11
N ALA A 41 1.38 12.14 -8.14
CA ALA A 41 0.01 11.82 -7.72
C ALA A 41 -0.68 10.74 -8.58
N SER A 42 -0.21 10.54 -9.83
CA SER A 42 -0.70 9.48 -10.72
C SER A 42 -0.25 8.08 -10.29
N ASN A 43 0.80 7.97 -9.46
CA ASN A 43 1.25 6.68 -8.96
C ASN A 43 0.38 6.24 -7.78
N VAL A 44 -0.08 4.99 -7.82
CA VAL A 44 -0.91 4.41 -6.75
C VAL A 44 -0.09 3.61 -5.75
N LEU A 45 1.08 3.10 -6.16
CA LEU A 45 1.94 2.28 -5.32
C LEU A 45 2.80 3.14 -4.38
N LEU A 46 2.92 2.69 -3.14
CA LEU A 46 3.88 3.19 -2.15
C LEU A 46 5.14 2.33 -2.25
N GLU A 47 6.01 2.63 -3.22
CA GLU A 47 6.98 1.65 -3.72
C GLU A 47 8.00 1.19 -2.67
N ASN A 48 8.46 2.06 -1.77
CA ASN A 48 9.42 1.67 -0.73
C ASN A 48 8.75 0.81 0.35
N ILE A 49 7.55 1.20 0.79
CA ILE A 49 6.74 0.38 1.70
C ILE A 49 6.46 -0.99 1.07
N LEU A 50 6.05 -1.04 -0.20
CA LEU A 50 5.80 -2.30 -0.91
C LEU A 50 7.06 -3.17 -0.96
N ARG A 51 8.22 -2.60 -1.28
CA ARG A 51 9.53 -3.29 -1.26
C ARG A 51 9.81 -3.92 0.10
N ASP A 52 9.64 -3.15 1.18
CA ASP A 52 9.90 -3.63 2.54
C ASP A 52 8.92 -4.71 2.98
N GLN A 53 7.65 -4.62 2.56
CA GLN A 53 6.66 -5.67 2.84
C GLN A 53 6.97 -6.94 2.07
N LEU A 54 7.31 -6.85 0.78
CA LEU A 54 7.68 -8.02 -0.02
C LEU A 54 8.88 -8.77 0.59
N LYS A 55 9.87 -8.05 1.14
CA LYS A 55 10.99 -8.65 1.91
C LYS A 55 10.54 -9.40 3.15
N LYS A 56 9.55 -8.89 3.86
CA LYS A 56 9.09 -9.44 5.14
C LYS A 56 8.21 -10.67 4.95
N ILE A 57 7.28 -10.61 4.01
CA ILE A 57 6.21 -11.61 3.89
C ILE A 57 6.58 -12.79 2.98
N ASN A 58 7.59 -12.65 2.12
CA ASN A 58 7.94 -13.70 1.15
C ASN A 58 9.21 -14.46 1.52
N ARG A 59 9.17 -15.78 1.33
CA ARG A 59 10.33 -16.68 1.34
C ARG A 59 10.18 -17.67 0.19
N ILE A 60 11.30 -18.12 -0.37
CA ILE A 60 11.31 -19.07 -1.49
C ILE A 60 11.72 -20.43 -0.95
N HIS A 61 10.86 -21.43 -1.11
CA HIS A 61 11.20 -22.81 -0.84
C HIS A 61 11.86 -23.43 -2.07
N TYR A 62 13.07 -23.96 -1.91
CA TYR A 62 13.76 -24.65 -3.01
C TYR A 62 14.59 -25.80 -2.46
N LYS A 63 14.36 -27.00 -3.00
CA LYS A 63 15.05 -28.25 -2.60
C LYS A 63 15.07 -28.51 -1.08
N GLY A 64 13.98 -28.16 -0.39
CA GLY A 64 13.84 -28.36 1.06
C GLY A 64 14.36 -27.20 1.91
N ASP A 65 15.10 -26.26 1.32
CA ASP A 65 15.63 -25.09 2.01
C ASP A 65 14.74 -23.86 1.83
N LEU A 66 14.89 -22.90 2.74
CA LEU A 66 14.21 -21.62 2.77
C LEU A 66 15.18 -20.49 2.40
N TYR A 67 14.89 -19.77 1.32
CA TYR A 67 15.68 -18.65 0.83
C TYR A 67 14.95 -17.32 1.02
N LEU A 68 15.73 -16.27 1.22
CA LEU A 68 15.22 -14.90 1.23
C LEU A 68 14.69 -14.51 -0.16
N PHE A 69 13.67 -13.67 -0.17
CA PHE A 69 13.19 -13.05 -1.40
C PHE A 69 14.21 -11.98 -1.83
N SER A 70 15.04 -12.30 -2.84
CA SER A 70 16.16 -11.46 -3.26
C SER A 70 15.73 -10.08 -3.77
N GLU A 71 16.66 -9.12 -3.83
CA GLU A 71 16.37 -7.77 -4.36
C GLU A 71 15.87 -7.83 -5.81
N GLU A 72 16.45 -8.70 -6.64
CA GLU A 72 16.03 -8.87 -8.04
C GLU A 72 14.58 -9.37 -8.12
N ASN A 73 14.21 -10.32 -7.27
CA ASN A 73 12.85 -10.84 -7.20
C ASN A 73 11.86 -9.76 -6.73
N ILE A 74 12.27 -8.91 -5.78
CA ILE A 74 11.45 -7.81 -5.29
C ILE A 74 11.23 -6.76 -6.38
N GLN A 75 12.29 -6.33 -7.07
CA GLN A 75 12.16 -5.37 -8.17
C GLN A 75 11.30 -5.95 -9.30
N SER A 76 11.46 -7.24 -9.64
CA SER A 76 10.63 -7.91 -10.63
C SER A 76 9.15 -7.94 -10.21
N ALA A 77 8.86 -8.26 -8.94
CA ALA A 77 7.49 -8.28 -8.41
C ALA A 77 6.86 -6.88 -8.44
N ILE A 78 7.58 -5.85 -8.01
CA ILE A 78 7.10 -4.46 -8.06
C ILE A 78 6.80 -4.07 -9.51
N GLN A 79 7.68 -4.37 -10.46
CA GLN A 79 7.47 -4.04 -11.87
C GLN A 79 6.27 -4.77 -12.48
N LYS A 80 6.04 -6.03 -12.08
CA LYS A 80 4.85 -6.79 -12.49
C LYS A 80 3.57 -6.15 -11.97
N ILE A 81 3.53 -5.76 -10.69
CA ILE A 81 2.36 -5.09 -10.08
C ILE A 81 2.12 -3.72 -10.75
N LYS A 82 3.19 -2.99 -11.07
CA LYS A 82 3.11 -1.66 -11.67
C LYS A 82 2.58 -1.67 -13.11
N ASN A 83 2.86 -2.71 -13.87
CA ASN A 83 2.56 -2.78 -15.32
C ASN A 83 1.40 -3.73 -15.65
N ILE A 84 0.48 -3.95 -14.71
CA ILE A 84 -0.71 -4.74 -14.99
C ILE A 84 -1.53 -4.01 -16.04
N GLN A 85 -1.75 -4.68 -17.17
CA GLN A 85 -2.58 -4.15 -18.24
C GLN A 85 -4.00 -3.98 -17.70
N TYR A 86 -4.52 -2.76 -17.79
CA TYR A 86 -5.90 -2.49 -17.43
C TYR A 86 -6.82 -3.12 -18.49
N ASP A 87 -7.41 -4.26 -18.16
CA ASP A 87 -8.40 -4.96 -19.01
C ASP A 87 -9.82 -4.88 -18.40
N GLY A 88 -10.10 -3.80 -17.66
CA GLY A 88 -11.34 -3.56 -16.92
C GLY A 88 -11.26 -3.93 -15.44
N LEU A 89 -12.13 -3.33 -14.61
CA LEU A 89 -12.05 -3.43 -13.13
C LEU A 89 -12.09 -4.88 -12.60
N GLN A 90 -12.97 -5.72 -13.16
CA GLN A 90 -13.15 -7.09 -12.69
C GLN A 90 -11.93 -7.96 -13.01
N LYS A 91 -11.52 -8.01 -14.29
CA LYS A 91 -10.36 -8.80 -14.73
C LYS A 91 -9.06 -8.32 -14.08
N THR A 92 -8.90 -7.01 -13.91
CA THR A 92 -7.71 -6.45 -13.25
C THR A 92 -7.67 -6.86 -11.77
N ASN A 93 -8.81 -6.90 -11.08
CA ASN A 93 -8.88 -7.39 -9.70
C ASN A 93 -8.54 -8.88 -9.60
N GLU A 94 -9.07 -9.73 -10.48
CA GLU A 94 -8.77 -11.18 -10.48
C GLU A 94 -7.28 -11.50 -10.68
N VAL A 95 -6.54 -10.63 -11.39
CA VAL A 95 -5.09 -10.80 -11.59
C VAL A 95 -4.29 -10.34 -10.37
N ILE A 96 -4.83 -9.41 -9.56
CA ILE A 96 -4.15 -8.78 -8.43
C ILE A 96 -4.45 -9.48 -7.10
N TYR A 97 -5.67 -9.95 -6.89
CA TYR A 97 -6.21 -10.50 -5.63
C TYR A 97 -6.57 -11.98 -5.77
#